data_AF-G5C932-F1
#
_entry.id   AF-G5C932-F1
#
_cell.length_a   1.000
_cell.length_b   1.000
_cell.length_c   1.000
_cell.angle_alpha   90.00
_cell.angle_beta   90.00
_cell.angle_gamma   90.00
#
_symmetry.space_group_name_H-M   'P 1'
#
loop_
_entity.id
_entity.type
_entity.pdbx_description
1 polymer ?
#
loop_
_entity_poly.entity_id
_entity_poly.type
_entity_poly.pdbx_seq_one_letter_code
_entity_poly.pdbx_strand_id
1 'polypeptide(L)'
;MEHIDEVQNEIDRLNEQASEEILKAEQKYNKLHQPFFQKRVKVTEFEDIKSGYRIGFYFDENPYFENKVLSKEFHLNESGGPSSRSTEIKWKSGKDLTKHSSQTQNKASRKRQHEEPESFFIWFADHSDAGADELGEVIKDDVWPNPLQCFLVPDVDDEGGDGEEDDGDEEEGLEDVDEGDEDEGEEDEDDVEGEEGEEDEGEDD
;
A
#
# COMPACT_ATOMS: atom_id res chain seq x y z
N MET A 1 31.85 -16.08 -24.12
CA MET A 1 30.43 -16.32 -24.45
C MET A 1 29.89 -17.35 -23.47
N GLU A 2 30.46 -18.57 -23.44
CA GLU A 2 30.06 -19.62 -22.49
C GLU A 2 30.04 -19.20 -21.00
N HIS A 3 31.03 -18.43 -20.54
CA HIS A 3 31.07 -17.96 -19.14
C HIS A 3 29.99 -16.90 -18.82
N ILE A 4 29.52 -16.15 -19.81
CA ILE A 4 28.42 -15.20 -19.62
C ILE A 4 27.10 -15.97 -19.55
N ASP A 5 26.95 -17.00 -20.39
CA ASP A 5 25.78 -17.87 -20.39
C ASP A 5 25.67 -18.66 -19.06
N GLU A 6 26.79 -19.10 -18.50
CA GLU A 6 26.83 -19.81 -17.22
C GLU A 6 26.43 -18.90 -16.04
N VAL A 7 26.92 -17.67 -16.01
CA VAL A 7 26.52 -16.67 -14.98
C VAL A 7 25.04 -16.32 -15.12
N GLN A 8 24.53 -16.14 -16.35
CA GLN A 8 23.11 -15.83 -16.56
C GLN A 8 22.21 -16.98 -16.09
N ASN A 9 22.58 -18.23 -16.37
CA ASN A 9 21.82 -19.40 -15.89
C ASN A 9 21.79 -19.47 -14.36
N GLU A 10 22.88 -19.12 -13.68
CA GLU A 10 22.91 -19.10 -12.22
C GLU A 10 22.07 -17.94 -11.65
N ILE A 11 22.08 -16.77 -12.28
CA ILE A 11 21.19 -15.65 -11.93
C ILE A 11 19.72 -16.07 -12.06
N ASP A 12 19.35 -16.68 -13.18
CA ASP A 12 17.98 -17.12 -13.42
C ASP A 12 17.53 -18.15 -12.37
N ARG A 13 18.42 -19.08 -12.02
CA ARG A 13 18.18 -20.08 -10.98
C ARG A 13 18.02 -19.46 -9.60
N LEU A 14 18.87 -18.50 -9.23
CA LEU A 14 18.78 -17.78 -7.95
C LEU A 14 17.49 -16.95 -7.88
N ASN A 15 17.12 -16.28 -8.98
CA ASN A 15 15.87 -15.55 -9.07
C ASN A 15 14.64 -16.45 -8.93
N GLU A 16 14.67 -17.65 -9.53
CA GLU A 16 13.60 -18.63 -9.39
C GLU A 16 13.50 -19.12 -7.94
N GLN A 17 14.63 -19.46 -7.30
CA GLN A 17 14.64 -19.89 -5.90
C GLN A 17 14.14 -18.78 -4.96
N ALA A 18 14.60 -17.54 -5.13
CA ALA A 18 14.14 -16.41 -4.34
C ALA A 18 12.63 -16.19 -4.51
N SER A 19 12.13 -16.23 -5.75
CA SER A 19 10.70 -16.09 -6.04
C SER A 19 9.86 -17.19 -5.37
N GLU A 20 10.34 -18.43 -5.35
CA GLU A 20 9.68 -19.52 -4.64
C GLU A 20 9.64 -19.32 -3.13
N GLU A 21 10.74 -18.86 -2.52
CA GLU A 21 10.82 -18.62 -1.09
C GLU A 21 9.91 -17.47 -0.66
N ILE A 22 9.88 -16.39 -1.44
CA ILE A 22 8.94 -15.27 -1.26
C ILE A 22 7.50 -15.80 -1.33
N LEU A 23 7.15 -16.54 -2.37
CA LEU A 23 5.80 -17.09 -2.53
C LEU A 23 5.40 -18.01 -1.36
N LYS A 24 6.33 -18.84 -0.85
CA LYS A 24 6.08 -19.71 0.32
C LYS A 24 5.84 -18.89 1.58
N ALA A 25 6.62 -17.82 1.79
CA ALA A 25 6.44 -16.91 2.92
C ALA A 25 5.10 -16.19 2.85
N GLU A 26 4.74 -15.64 1.69
CA GLU A 26 3.45 -14.98 1.44
C GLU A 26 2.27 -15.94 1.67
N GLN A 27 2.31 -17.14 1.09
CA GLN A 27 1.25 -18.14 1.28
C GLN A 27 1.10 -18.54 2.76
N LYS A 28 2.21 -18.67 3.49
CA LYS A 28 2.18 -18.98 4.93
C LYS A 28 1.56 -17.83 5.73
N TYR A 29 1.96 -16.59 5.45
CA TYR A 29 1.42 -15.41 6.12
C TYR A 29 -0.06 -15.23 5.80
N ASN A 30 -0.44 -15.34 4.53
CA ASN A 30 -1.84 -15.25 4.08
C ASN A 30 -2.73 -16.25 4.81
N LYS A 31 -2.32 -17.52 4.90
CA LYS A 31 -3.08 -18.55 5.65
C LYS A 31 -3.19 -18.23 7.14
N LEU A 32 -2.14 -17.67 7.73
CA LEU A 32 -2.13 -17.31 9.15
C LEU A 32 -3.07 -16.13 9.46
N HIS A 33 -3.11 -15.14 8.57
CA HIS A 33 -3.86 -13.89 8.79
C HIS A 33 -5.27 -13.90 8.22
N GLN A 34 -5.58 -14.78 7.26
CA GLN A 34 -6.92 -14.98 6.71
C GLN A 34 -8.04 -15.01 7.76
N PRO A 35 -7.96 -15.76 8.88
CA PRO A 35 -9.04 -15.78 9.88
C PRO A 35 -9.28 -14.41 10.55
N PHE A 36 -8.25 -13.57 10.67
CA PHE A 36 -8.40 -12.23 11.24
C PHE A 36 -9.10 -11.29 10.28
N PHE A 37 -8.75 -11.33 9.00
CA PHE A 37 -9.42 -10.55 7.96
C PHE A 37 -10.88 -10.98 7.83
N GLN A 38 -11.16 -12.29 7.82
CA GLN A 38 -12.52 -12.83 7.75
C GLN A 38 -13.43 -12.46 8.93
N LYS A 39 -12.83 -12.15 10.08
CA LYS A 39 -13.57 -11.66 11.25
C LYS A 39 -14.00 -10.20 11.11
N ARG A 40 -13.28 -9.39 10.32
CA ARG A 40 -13.48 -7.94 10.17
C ARG A 40 -14.27 -7.60 8.92
N VAL A 41 -13.98 -8.24 7.80
CA VAL A 41 -14.68 -8.08 6.53
C VAL A 41 -15.09 -9.46 6.05
N LYS A 42 -16.24 -9.56 5.39
CA LYS A 42 -16.68 -10.80 4.76
C LYS A 42 -17.45 -10.50 3.50
N VAL A 43 -16.98 -11.04 2.38
CA VAL A 43 -17.76 -11.12 1.15
C VAL A 43 -18.51 -12.45 1.14
N THR A 44 -19.81 -12.42 0.91
CA THR A 44 -20.69 -13.59 0.81
C THR A 44 -21.46 -13.52 -0.49
N GLU A 45 -21.25 -14.50 -1.36
CA GLU A 45 -22.07 -14.68 -2.57
C GLU A 45 -23.38 -15.37 -2.19
N PHE A 46 -24.48 -14.98 -2.83
CA PHE A 46 -25.76 -15.66 -2.65
C PHE A 46 -25.79 -16.97 -3.48
N GLU A 47 -26.73 -17.87 -3.19
CA GLU A 47 -26.74 -19.24 -3.74
C GLU A 47 -26.72 -19.32 -5.28
N ASP A 48 -27.18 -18.27 -5.95
CA ASP A 48 -27.15 -18.15 -7.40
C ASP A 48 -26.44 -16.87 -7.85
N ILE A 49 -25.72 -16.97 -8.98
CA ILE A 49 -24.94 -15.87 -9.57
C ILE A 49 -25.79 -14.64 -9.93
N LYS A 50 -27.13 -14.77 -9.93
CA LYS A 50 -28.06 -13.68 -10.24
C LYS A 50 -28.51 -12.94 -8.98
N SER A 51 -28.55 -13.62 -7.85
CA SER A 51 -28.88 -13.03 -6.54
C SER A 51 -27.79 -12.07 -6.06
N GLY A 52 -26.56 -12.18 -6.54
CA GLY A 52 -25.47 -11.22 -6.32
C GLY A 52 -24.61 -11.53 -5.10
N TYR A 53 -24.14 -10.49 -4.38
CA TYR A 53 -23.23 -10.66 -3.25
C TYR A 53 -23.43 -9.61 -2.15
N ARG A 54 -22.90 -9.89 -0.97
CA ARG A 54 -22.90 -9.00 0.19
C ARG A 54 -21.51 -8.82 0.74
N ILE A 55 -21.11 -7.57 0.93
CA ILE A 55 -19.93 -7.19 1.69
C ILE A 55 -20.38 -6.79 3.10
N GLY A 56 -19.90 -7.50 4.11
CA GLY A 56 -20.17 -7.22 5.52
C GLY A 56 -18.92 -6.80 6.28
N PHE A 57 -19.01 -5.69 6.99
CA PHE A 57 -17.97 -5.14 7.86
C PHE A 57 -18.39 -5.31 9.32
N TYR A 58 -17.55 -5.93 10.13
CA TYR A 58 -17.81 -6.30 11.51
C TYR A 58 -16.97 -5.44 12.43
N PHE A 59 -17.67 -4.70 13.29
CA PHE A 59 -17.09 -3.75 14.22
C PHE A 59 -17.29 -4.22 15.65
N ASP A 60 -16.25 -4.02 16.45
CA ASP A 60 -16.39 -4.05 17.90
C ASP A 60 -17.13 -2.76 18.36
N GLU A 61 -17.48 -2.72 19.64
CA GLU A 61 -18.04 -1.50 20.23
C GLU A 61 -17.10 -0.31 20.01
N ASN A 62 -17.63 0.76 19.42
CA ASN A 62 -16.85 1.94 19.05
C ASN A 62 -17.61 3.24 19.40
N PRO A 63 -16.92 4.39 19.51
CA PRO A 63 -17.54 5.64 19.94
C PRO A 63 -18.32 6.39 18.84
N TYR A 64 -18.36 5.89 17.60
CA TYR A 64 -18.94 6.60 16.46
C TYR A 64 -20.37 6.16 16.14
N PHE A 65 -20.65 4.86 16.15
CA PHE A 65 -21.97 4.30 15.81
C PHE A 65 -22.30 3.07 16.66
N GLU A 66 -23.57 2.65 16.63
CA GLU A 66 -24.06 1.50 17.41
C GLU A 66 -24.03 0.17 16.66
N ASN A 67 -23.98 0.20 15.32
CA ASN A 67 -23.99 -1.00 14.49
C ASN A 67 -22.77 -1.89 14.80
N LYS A 68 -23.01 -3.17 15.06
CA LYS A 68 -21.95 -4.19 15.11
C LYS A 68 -21.56 -4.69 13.72
N VAL A 69 -22.47 -4.56 12.76
CA VAL A 69 -22.26 -4.95 11.38
C VAL A 69 -22.83 -3.86 10.47
N LEU A 70 -22.02 -3.42 9.51
CA LEU A 70 -22.47 -2.64 8.37
C LEU A 70 -22.35 -3.53 7.14
N SER A 71 -23.38 -3.60 6.31
CA SER A 71 -23.33 -4.36 5.06
C SER A 71 -23.82 -3.55 3.89
N LYS A 72 -23.23 -3.84 2.72
CA LYS A 72 -23.73 -3.43 1.41
C LYS A 72 -23.95 -4.66 0.56
N GLU A 73 -25.12 -4.75 -0.01
CA GLU A 73 -25.61 -5.88 -0.80
C GLU A 73 -25.85 -5.42 -2.22
N PHE A 74 -25.42 -6.23 -3.18
CA PHE A 74 -25.58 -6.00 -4.61
C PHE A 74 -26.40 -7.15 -5.18
N HIS A 75 -27.45 -6.82 -5.94
CA HIS A 75 -28.38 -7.79 -6.51
C HIS A 75 -28.71 -7.42 -7.96
N LEU A 76 -28.97 -8.41 -8.80
CA LEU A 76 -29.64 -8.19 -10.09
C LEU A 76 -31.16 -8.33 -9.88
N ASN A 77 -31.93 -7.31 -10.25
CA ASN A 77 -33.38 -7.33 -10.17
C ASN A 77 -34.00 -8.22 -11.28
N GLU A 78 -35.33 -8.43 -11.24
CA GLU A 78 -36.04 -9.25 -12.23
C GLU A 78 -35.90 -8.76 -13.68
N SER A 79 -35.62 -7.46 -13.87
CA SER A 79 -35.35 -6.84 -15.17
C SER A 79 -33.90 -7.02 -15.62
N GLY A 80 -33.05 -7.65 -14.81
CA GLY A 80 -31.60 -7.79 -15.04
C GLY A 80 -30.78 -6.54 -14.72
N GLY A 81 -31.38 -5.51 -14.11
CA GLY A 81 -30.69 -4.29 -13.71
C GLY A 81 -29.99 -4.44 -12.35
N PRO A 82 -28.80 -3.86 -12.17
CA PRO A 82 -28.11 -3.87 -10.89
C PRO A 82 -28.86 -3.01 -9.87
N SER A 83 -28.84 -3.44 -8.62
CA SER A 83 -29.44 -2.73 -7.48
C SER A 83 -28.57 -2.94 -6.25
N SER A 84 -28.49 -1.93 -5.40
CA SER A 84 -27.74 -2.02 -4.14
C SER A 84 -28.61 -1.68 -2.94
N ARG A 85 -28.28 -2.28 -1.80
CA ARG A 85 -28.91 -2.01 -0.51
C ARG A 85 -27.87 -2.00 0.58
N SER A 86 -27.91 -0.98 1.43
CA SER A 86 -26.95 -0.81 2.53
C SER A 86 -27.63 -0.80 3.89
N THR A 87 -26.87 -1.12 4.92
CA THR A 87 -27.27 -0.90 6.31
C THR A 87 -27.26 0.59 6.64
N GLU A 88 -28.35 1.10 7.22
CA GLU A 88 -28.37 2.45 7.76
C GLU A 88 -27.46 2.56 9.00
N ILE A 89 -26.56 3.55 8.99
CA ILE A 89 -25.60 3.77 10.06
C ILE A 89 -26.27 4.55 11.19
N LYS A 90 -26.28 3.96 12.39
CA LYS A 90 -26.80 4.58 13.62
C LYS A 90 -25.71 5.37 14.32
N TRP A 91 -25.48 6.58 13.82
CA TRP A 91 -24.49 7.50 14.36
C TRP A 91 -24.81 7.92 15.79
N LYS A 92 -23.79 7.96 16.63
CA LYS A 92 -23.83 8.58 17.95
C LYS A 92 -23.78 10.11 17.78
N SER A 93 -24.23 10.83 18.81
CA SER A 93 -24.37 12.29 18.77
C SER A 93 -23.06 12.99 18.36
N GLY A 94 -23.11 13.77 17.27
CA GLY A 94 -21.97 14.56 16.77
C GLY A 94 -20.84 13.74 16.14
N LYS A 95 -21.08 12.47 15.78
CA LYS A 95 -20.07 11.56 15.22
C LYS A 95 -20.36 11.12 13.79
N ASP A 96 -21.29 11.79 13.12
CA ASP A 96 -21.67 11.48 11.76
C ASP A 96 -20.59 11.90 10.77
N LEU A 97 -19.79 10.91 10.34
CA LEU A 97 -18.66 11.10 9.43
C LEU A 97 -19.08 11.44 8.00
N THR A 98 -20.36 11.35 7.64
CA THR A 98 -20.84 11.72 6.30
C THR A 98 -21.04 13.23 6.13
N LYS A 99 -21.08 13.99 7.23
CA LYS A 99 -21.38 15.44 7.23
C LYS A 99 -20.16 16.34 7.22
N HIS A 100 -18.99 15.83 7.60
CA HIS A 100 -17.78 16.64 7.84
C HIS A 100 -17.21 17.30 6.57
N SER A 101 -17.44 16.75 5.37
CA SER A 101 -17.01 17.35 4.09
C SER A 101 -17.57 18.77 3.85
N SER A 102 -18.71 19.13 4.46
CA SER A 102 -19.41 20.39 4.16
C SER A 102 -19.08 21.59 5.07
N GLN A 103 -18.30 21.43 6.15
CA GLN A 103 -18.25 22.43 7.23
C GLN A 103 -17.02 23.37 7.21
N THR A 104 -16.00 23.11 6.40
CA THR A 104 -14.69 23.83 6.50
C THR A 104 -14.35 24.78 5.35
N GLN A 105 -15.25 25.07 4.40
CA GLN A 105 -15.02 26.14 3.41
C GLN A 105 -15.25 27.55 3.99
N ASN A 106 -14.44 27.96 4.95
CA ASN A 106 -14.20 29.38 5.20
C ASN A 106 -13.25 29.90 4.11
N LYS A 107 -13.83 30.50 3.07
CA LYS A 107 -13.11 31.17 1.97
C LYS A 107 -12.38 32.43 2.46
N ALA A 108 -11.22 32.26 3.10
CA ALA A 108 -10.23 33.32 3.23
C ALA A 108 -8.84 32.71 3.49
N SER A 109 -8.03 32.62 2.42
CA SER A 109 -6.58 32.35 2.40
C SER A 109 -6.15 31.03 1.72
N ARG A 110 -5.72 31.18 0.46
CA ARG A 110 -4.50 30.68 -0.22
C ARG A 110 -3.93 29.27 0.07
N LYS A 111 -3.43 28.69 -1.02
CA LYS A 111 -2.73 27.40 -1.26
C LYS A 111 -3.68 26.22 -1.47
N ARG A 112 -3.39 25.47 -2.55
CA ARG A 112 -4.09 24.27 -3.03
C ARG A 112 -4.44 23.41 -1.82
N GLN A 113 -5.69 23.47 -1.40
CA GLN A 113 -6.17 22.63 -0.32
C GLN A 113 -6.37 21.26 -0.93
N HIS A 114 -5.60 20.30 -0.46
CA HIS A 114 -5.88 18.88 -0.62
C HIS A 114 -7.36 18.68 -0.27
N GLU A 115 -8.20 18.38 -1.27
CA GLU A 115 -9.60 18.04 -1.01
C GLU A 115 -9.58 16.79 -0.12
N GLU A 116 -10.12 16.89 1.10
CA GLU A 116 -10.25 15.71 1.94
C GLU A 116 -11.14 14.71 1.17
N PRO A 117 -10.67 13.48 0.96
CA PRO A 117 -11.43 12.49 0.22
C PRO A 117 -12.78 12.27 0.91
N GLU A 118 -13.80 12.02 0.11
CA GLU A 118 -15.13 11.71 0.61
C GLU A 118 -15.06 10.57 1.64
N SER A 119 -15.82 10.70 2.72
CA SER A 119 -15.85 9.69 3.78
C SER A 119 -16.31 8.36 3.21
N PHE A 120 -15.56 7.29 3.46
CA PHE A 120 -15.94 5.90 3.11
C PHE A 120 -17.39 5.57 3.50
N PHE A 121 -17.90 6.14 4.59
CA PHE A 121 -19.24 5.87 5.07
C PHE A 121 -20.36 6.45 4.18
N ILE A 122 -20.04 7.37 3.27
CA ILE A 122 -20.98 7.87 2.24
C ILE A 122 -21.38 6.76 1.28
N TRP A 123 -20.49 5.78 1.04
CA TRP A 123 -20.79 4.62 0.21
C TRP A 123 -21.98 3.78 0.71
N PHE A 124 -22.28 3.81 2.01
CA PHE A 124 -23.49 3.16 2.53
C PHE A 124 -24.77 3.96 2.26
N ALA A 125 -24.67 5.27 2.03
CA ALA A 125 -25.79 6.15 1.75
C ALA A 125 -26.08 6.27 0.24
N ASP A 126 -25.09 6.02 -0.62
CA ASP A 126 -25.26 6.07 -2.06
C ASP A 126 -25.74 4.73 -2.65
N HIS A 127 -26.90 4.77 -3.30
CA HIS A 127 -27.51 3.65 -4.02
C HIS A 127 -27.80 3.99 -5.49
N SER A 128 -27.30 5.13 -5.98
CA SER A 128 -27.74 5.74 -7.24
C SER A 128 -27.37 4.91 -8.48
N ASP A 129 -26.21 4.27 -8.49
CA ASP A 129 -25.80 3.36 -9.57
C ASP A 129 -25.03 2.14 -9.02
N ALA A 130 -25.74 1.06 -8.78
CA ALA A 130 -25.14 -0.19 -8.31
C ALA A 130 -24.31 -0.92 -9.37
N GLY A 131 -24.45 -0.56 -10.66
CA GLY A 131 -23.69 -1.15 -11.76
C GLY A 131 -22.36 -0.44 -12.03
N ALA A 132 -22.19 0.78 -11.52
CA ALA A 132 -20.97 1.56 -11.61
C ALA A 132 -20.22 1.65 -10.27
N ASP A 133 -20.53 0.75 -9.32
CA ASP A 133 -19.92 0.76 -8.00
C ASP A 133 -18.54 0.08 -8.02
N GLU A 134 -17.52 0.86 -8.37
CA GLU A 134 -16.13 0.41 -8.46
C GLU A 134 -15.60 -0.10 -7.11
N LEU A 135 -16.01 0.53 -6.00
CA LEU A 135 -15.52 0.16 -4.67
C LEU A 135 -16.01 -1.23 -4.25
N GLY A 136 -17.26 -1.57 -4.56
CA GLY A 136 -17.80 -2.91 -4.32
C GLY A 136 -17.05 -4.00 -5.09
N GLU A 137 -16.73 -3.73 -6.35
CA GLU A 137 -15.98 -4.65 -7.21
C GLU A 137 -14.54 -4.82 -6.73
N VAL A 138 -13.81 -3.72 -6.47
CA VAL A 138 -12.44 -3.75 -5.94
C VAL A 138 -12.37 -4.51 -4.63
N ILE A 139 -13.32 -4.28 -3.71
CA ILE A 139 -13.32 -5.02 -2.44
C ILE A 139 -13.54 -6.51 -2.67
N LYS A 140 -14.44 -6.89 -3.59
CA LYS A 140 -14.79 -8.28 -3.86
C LYS A 140 -13.68 -9.03 -4.60
N ASP A 141 -13.11 -8.43 -5.65
CA ASP A 141 -12.26 -9.12 -6.61
C ASP A 141 -10.76 -8.93 -6.33
N ASP A 142 -10.36 -7.80 -5.72
CA ASP A 142 -8.94 -7.50 -5.46
C ASP A 142 -8.59 -7.63 -3.97
N VAL A 143 -9.32 -6.91 -3.10
CA VAL A 143 -9.00 -6.82 -1.67
C VAL A 143 -9.32 -8.12 -0.94
N TRP A 144 -10.50 -8.69 -1.18
CA TRP A 144 -10.97 -9.84 -0.41
C TRP A 144 -10.17 -11.13 -0.65
N PRO A 145 -9.74 -11.46 -1.88
CA PRO A 145 -8.92 -12.66 -2.11
C PRO A 145 -7.52 -12.55 -1.52
N ASN A 146 -6.94 -11.35 -1.47
CA ASN A 146 -5.58 -11.14 -0.99
C ASN A 146 -5.40 -9.79 -0.24
N PRO A 147 -5.95 -9.66 0.97
CA PRO A 147 -5.90 -8.41 1.73
C PRO A 147 -4.47 -8.03 2.18
N LEU A 148 -3.52 -8.96 2.14
CA LEU A 148 -2.12 -8.69 2.47
C LEU A 148 -1.45 -7.79 1.43
N GLN A 149 -1.73 -7.99 0.14
CA GLN A 149 -1.13 -7.17 -0.90
C GLN A 149 -1.54 -5.69 -0.77
N CYS A 150 -2.76 -5.42 -0.32
CA CYS A 150 -3.22 -4.06 -0.01
C CYS A 150 -2.44 -3.40 1.14
N PHE A 151 -1.76 -4.17 1.99
CA PHE A 151 -0.97 -3.63 3.11
C PHE A 151 0.53 -3.50 2.76
N LEU A 152 1.02 -4.33 1.83
CA LEU A 152 2.45 -4.40 1.51
C LEU A 152 2.87 -3.50 0.34
N VAL A 153 1.94 -3.12 -0.55
CA VAL A 153 2.24 -2.17 -1.63
C VAL A 153 2.38 -0.78 -1.00
N PRO A 154 3.56 -0.14 -1.05
CA PRO A 154 3.71 1.25 -0.62
C PRO A 154 2.73 2.13 -1.40
N ASP A 155 2.16 3.14 -0.74
CA ASP A 155 1.37 4.16 -1.43
C ASP A 155 2.26 4.76 -2.52
N VAL A 156 1.97 4.44 -3.79
CA VAL A 156 2.69 4.94 -4.97
C VAL A 156 2.67 6.48 -5.11
N ASP A 157 1.97 7.16 -4.20
CA ASP A 157 1.88 8.62 -4.11
C ASP A 157 2.98 9.25 -3.23
N ASP A 158 3.85 8.48 -2.56
CA ASP A 158 5.01 9.04 -1.82
C ASP A 158 6.23 9.34 -2.73
N GLU A 159 6.16 9.03 -4.02
CA GLU A 159 7.12 9.49 -5.05
C GLU A 159 6.88 10.94 -5.48
N GLY A 160 6.53 11.81 -4.53
CA GLY A 160 6.64 13.25 -4.66
C GLY A 160 8.07 13.73 -4.44
N GLY A 161 9.05 13.05 -5.06
CA GLY A 161 10.43 13.51 -5.13
C GLY A 161 10.47 14.84 -5.89
N ASP A 162 11.00 15.85 -5.23
CA ASP A 162 11.29 17.16 -5.79
C ASP A 162 12.38 17.04 -6.86
N GLY A 163 11.99 16.61 -8.06
CA GLY A 163 12.73 16.94 -9.26
C GLY A 163 12.65 18.44 -9.50
N GLU A 164 13.47 19.22 -8.80
CA GLU A 164 13.83 20.56 -9.26
C GLU A 164 14.58 20.39 -10.59
N GLU A 165 13.85 20.55 -11.69
CA GLU A 165 14.41 20.81 -13.01
C GLU A 165 15.12 22.18 -12.95
N ASP A 166 16.41 22.19 -12.62
CA ASP A 166 17.30 23.34 -12.82
C ASP A 166 17.80 23.32 -14.26
N ASP A 167 16.98 23.87 -15.16
CA ASP A 167 17.39 24.27 -16.51
C ASP A 167 18.21 25.57 -16.42
N GLY A 168 19.53 25.46 -16.55
CA GLY A 168 20.46 26.59 -16.56
C GLY A 168 21.66 26.35 -17.49
N ASP A 169 21.40 26.25 -18.79
CA ASP A 169 22.40 26.31 -19.88
C ASP A 169 22.97 27.74 -20.00
N GLU A 170 24.28 27.94 -19.78
CA GLU A 170 25.11 28.91 -20.54
C GLU A 170 26.59 28.47 -20.55
N GLU A 171 27.08 28.20 -21.76
CA GLU A 171 28.47 27.96 -22.18
C GLU A 171 29.49 29.06 -21.78
N GLU A 172 30.77 28.68 -21.91
CA GLU A 172 31.95 29.47 -22.37
C GLU A 172 33.14 29.43 -21.39
N GLY A 173 34.30 28.98 -21.90
CA GLY A 173 35.60 29.39 -21.35
C GLY A 173 36.65 28.30 -21.20
N LEU A 174 37.15 27.77 -22.32
CA LEU A 174 38.44 27.09 -22.37
C LEU A 174 39.56 28.10 -22.04
N GLU A 175 40.35 27.83 -21.00
CA GLU A 175 41.70 28.39 -20.89
C GLU A 175 42.69 27.27 -20.58
N ASP A 176 43.41 26.84 -21.62
CA ASP A 176 44.65 26.08 -21.56
C ASP A 176 45.73 26.90 -20.82
N VAL A 177 46.46 26.25 -19.90
CA VAL A 177 47.83 26.54 -19.42
C VAL A 177 48.10 25.56 -18.27
N ASP A 178 49.25 24.91 -18.10
CA ASP A 178 50.47 24.68 -18.86
C ASP A 178 51.20 23.57 -18.05
N GLU A 179 52.04 22.82 -18.74
CA GLU A 179 52.77 21.66 -18.23
C GLU A 179 53.67 21.96 -17.01
N GLY A 180 53.73 21.00 -16.09
CA GLY A 180 54.53 21.08 -14.87
C GLY A 180 54.78 19.72 -14.24
N ASP A 181 55.46 18.86 -15.01
CA ASP A 181 56.68 18.11 -14.67
C ASP A 181 56.80 17.26 -13.38
N GLU A 182 57.24 16.02 -13.61
CA GLU A 182 58.11 15.12 -12.80
C GLU A 182 57.80 14.92 -11.30
N ASP A 183 57.23 13.79 -10.90
CA ASP A 183 57.89 12.48 -10.59
C ASP A 183 58.81 12.50 -9.35
N GLU A 184 58.87 11.32 -8.72
CA GLU A 184 59.75 10.84 -7.64
C GLU A 184 59.09 10.73 -6.25
N GLY A 185 58.65 9.50 -5.97
CA GLY A 185 59.03 8.68 -4.81
C GLY A 185 58.90 9.26 -3.39
N GLU A 186 58.25 8.52 -2.50
CA GLU A 186 58.89 7.40 -1.79
C GLU A 186 57.84 6.70 -0.91
N GLU A 187 58.13 5.43 -0.70
CA GLU A 187 57.43 4.42 0.07
C GLU A 187 57.40 4.81 1.56
N ASP A 188 56.37 4.38 2.28
CA ASP A 188 56.58 3.80 3.61
C ASP A 188 55.37 2.92 3.97
N GLU A 189 55.66 1.63 3.96
CA GLU A 189 54.90 0.56 4.58
C GLU A 189 54.95 0.75 6.10
N ASP A 190 53.82 0.67 6.79
CA ASP A 190 53.81 0.21 8.18
C ASP A 190 52.49 -0.51 8.49
N ASP A 191 52.64 -1.82 8.42
CA ASP A 191 51.89 -2.89 9.06
C ASP A 191 51.79 -2.70 10.57
N VAL A 192 50.57 -2.67 11.14
CA VAL A 192 50.31 -3.20 12.49
C VAL A 192 48.89 -3.78 12.57
N GLU A 193 48.84 -5.09 12.35
CA GLU A 193 47.96 -6.07 12.99
C GLU A 193 47.46 -5.66 14.39
N GLY A 194 46.14 -5.68 14.57
CA GLY A 194 45.46 -5.49 15.86
C GLY A 194 44.36 -6.51 16.03
N GLU A 195 44.76 -7.76 16.19
CA GLU A 195 43.90 -8.90 16.48
C GLU A 195 43.51 -8.94 17.99
N GLU A 196 42.34 -9.53 18.23
CA GLU A 196 41.94 -10.30 19.42
C GLU A 196 41.21 -9.59 20.58
N GLY A 197 40.07 -10.18 20.97
CA GLY A 197 39.62 -10.21 22.36
C GLY A 197 38.11 -10.14 22.60
N GLU A 198 37.37 -11.21 22.28
CA GLU A 198 36.11 -11.54 22.96
C GLU A 198 36.41 -12.13 24.35
N GLU A 199 35.78 -11.64 25.42
CA GLU A 199 35.38 -12.36 26.66
C GLU A 199 34.28 -11.49 27.30
N ASP A 200 32.98 -11.80 27.20
CA ASP A 200 32.16 -12.81 27.91
C ASP A 200 32.30 -12.85 29.45
N GLU A 201 31.13 -13.03 30.06
CA GLU A 201 30.79 -13.44 31.42
C GLU A 201 30.59 -12.38 32.53
N GLY A 202 29.36 -12.40 33.07
CA GLY A 202 28.99 -11.74 34.32
C GLY A 202 27.50 -11.85 34.67
N GLU A 203 26.96 -13.07 34.79
CA GLU A 203 25.78 -13.35 35.64
C GLU A 203 26.22 -13.78 37.07
N ASP A 204 25.26 -13.71 38.00
CA ASP A 204 25.21 -14.22 39.39
C ASP A 204 25.84 -13.37 40.52
N ASP A 205 25.02 -12.61 41.27
CA ASP A 205 24.22 -13.04 42.45
C ASP A 205 23.49 -11.82 43.09
#